data_AF-A0A7Z9VKH3-F1
#
_entry.id   AF-A0A7Z9VKH3-F1
#
_cell.length_a   1.000
_cell.length_b   1.000
_cell.length_c   1.000
_cell.angle_alpha   90.00
_cell.angle_beta   90.00
_cell.angle_gamma   90.00
#
_symmetry.space_group_name_H-M   'P 1'
#
loop_
_entity.id
_entity.type
_entity.pdbx_description
1 polymer ?
#
loop_
_entity_poly.entity_id
_entity_poly.type
_entity_poly.pdbx_seq_one_letter_code
_entity_poly.pdbx_strand_id
1 'polypeptide(L)'
;VKAGSAIEHEEAEMIGDSGVENIRIRSILTCEAKRGCCAKCYGWDLSTHQLVDIGTAVGIRAAQSIGEPGTQLTLRTFHIGGTATRIIEQSEMVTKRPGTVKFSDNYDFADTIDEAGIKVRRCMVRHAKLFILNKDGVENASFNVPYGSTIFVNEGDEILAKTTLIQWDPYTDIILARETGLVSLKDFIEGETYAVESVEGGKKQMVVVEARDRKLSPHIEIVDKTDKILAGGTILPVKATLVVTDKQKVDRGQTLVKIPKDIGKTRDITGGLPRVAELFEARKPANPAVMTEINGTIRFGDTKRGVRKIHVMGVDGEERTYSIPYGKHVIVHEGDYINAGTNLCEGAISPDDILHVLGPAAVRDYLVNEIQEVYRLQGVKINDKHIEVIVGQMMQKVSVKDPGDT
;
A
#
# COMPACT_ATOMS: atom_id res chain seq x y z
N VAL A 1 17.83 -7.71 -26.99
CA VAL A 1 17.05 -8.98 -27.02
C VAL A 1 15.87 -8.83 -27.97
N LYS A 2 15.68 -9.77 -28.91
CA LYS A 2 14.56 -9.72 -29.89
C LYS A 2 13.25 -10.19 -29.23
N ALA A 3 12.10 -9.74 -29.73
CA ALA A 3 10.82 -10.21 -29.23
C ALA A 3 10.65 -11.73 -29.45
N GLY A 4 10.24 -12.45 -28.40
CA GLY A 4 9.93 -13.88 -28.46
C GLY A 4 11.12 -14.83 -28.37
N SER A 5 12.34 -14.33 -28.09
CA SER A 5 13.46 -15.16 -27.66
C SER A 5 13.33 -15.56 -26.18
N ALA A 6 13.92 -16.70 -25.82
CA ALA A 6 14.09 -17.08 -24.43
C ALA A 6 15.28 -16.29 -23.88
N ILE A 7 15.11 -15.66 -22.71
CA ILE A 7 16.18 -14.89 -22.07
C ILE A 7 17.19 -15.88 -21.49
N GLU A 8 18.41 -15.86 -22.04
CA GLU A 8 19.56 -16.61 -21.53
C GLU A 8 20.38 -15.78 -20.54
N HIS A 9 21.37 -16.42 -19.89
CA HIS A 9 22.16 -15.75 -18.85
C HIS A 9 22.92 -14.53 -19.38
N GLU A 10 23.55 -14.64 -20.55
CA GLU A 10 24.27 -13.53 -21.20
C GLU A 10 23.33 -12.36 -21.52
N GLU A 11 22.15 -12.66 -22.07
CA GLU A 11 21.15 -11.63 -22.36
C GLU A 11 20.61 -10.96 -21.09
N ALA A 12 20.47 -11.71 -19.99
CA ALA A 12 20.05 -11.19 -18.70
C ALA A 12 21.09 -10.24 -18.09
N GLU A 13 22.39 -10.55 -18.19
CA GLU A 13 23.46 -9.64 -17.76
C GLU A 13 23.47 -8.36 -18.59
N MET A 14 23.40 -8.47 -19.92
CA MET A 14 23.31 -7.32 -20.81
C MET A 14 22.11 -6.41 -20.48
N ILE A 15 20.95 -7.01 -20.16
CA ILE A 15 19.78 -6.28 -19.71
C ILE A 15 20.06 -5.54 -18.40
N GLY A 16 20.68 -6.21 -17.43
CA GLY A 16 21.03 -5.62 -16.13
C GLY A 16 21.93 -4.39 -16.27
N ASP A 17 22.92 -4.48 -17.16
CA ASP A 17 23.89 -3.40 -17.41
C ASP A 17 23.30 -2.25 -18.23
N SER A 18 22.30 -2.52 -19.07
CA SER A 18 21.66 -1.51 -19.94
C SER A 18 20.82 -0.47 -19.19
N GLY A 19 20.57 -0.68 -17.89
CA GLY A 19 19.79 0.24 -17.06
C GLY A 19 18.28 0.25 -17.32
N VAL A 20 17.77 -0.74 -18.05
CA VAL A 20 16.33 -0.93 -18.28
C VAL A 20 15.65 -1.40 -16.98
N GLU A 21 14.71 -0.60 -16.46
CA GLU A 21 14.00 -0.94 -15.22
C GLU A 21 12.82 -1.89 -15.43
N ASN A 22 12.17 -1.84 -16.60
CA ASN A 22 10.95 -2.59 -16.88
C ASN A 22 11.02 -3.31 -18.23
N ILE A 23 10.66 -4.60 -18.25
CA ILE A 23 10.63 -5.42 -19.46
C ILE A 23 9.31 -6.16 -19.54
N ARG A 24 8.71 -6.14 -20.73
CA ARG A 24 7.53 -6.96 -21.03
C ARG A 24 7.95 -8.39 -21.34
N ILE A 25 7.48 -9.33 -20.52
CA ILE A 25 7.69 -10.77 -20.70
C ILE A 25 6.39 -11.47 -21.09
N ARG A 26 6.50 -12.68 -21.63
CA ARG A 26 5.33 -13.58 -21.75
C ARG A 26 5.02 -14.16 -20.38
N SER A 27 3.73 -14.38 -20.15
CA SER A 27 3.20 -14.96 -18.92
C SER A 27 2.28 -16.12 -19.25
N ILE A 28 2.08 -17.02 -18.29
CA ILE A 28 1.13 -18.13 -18.42
C ILE A 28 -0.30 -17.59 -18.43
N LEU A 29 -0.53 -16.46 -17.75
CA LEU A 29 -1.82 -15.77 -17.65
C LEU A 29 -2.28 -15.14 -18.97
N THR A 30 -1.35 -14.87 -19.89
CA THR A 30 -1.61 -14.32 -21.22
C THR A 30 -1.61 -15.40 -22.30
N CYS A 31 -1.59 -16.68 -21.92
CA CYS A 31 -1.57 -17.77 -22.87
C CYS A 31 -2.97 -18.01 -23.48
N GLU A 32 -3.07 -17.96 -24.80
CA GLU A 32 -4.32 -18.19 -25.55
C GLU A 32 -4.55 -19.69 -25.89
N ALA A 33 -3.71 -20.59 -25.37
CA ALA A 33 -3.85 -22.02 -25.61
C ALA A 33 -5.16 -22.54 -25.00
N LYS A 34 -6.00 -23.21 -25.80
CA LYS A 34 -7.31 -23.74 -25.36
C LYS A 34 -7.21 -24.77 -24.23
N ARG A 35 -6.12 -25.54 -24.18
CA ARG A 35 -5.83 -26.53 -23.13
C ARG A 35 -4.33 -26.47 -22.82
N GLY A 36 -4.00 -26.40 -21.52
CA GLY A 36 -2.62 -26.27 -21.06
C GLY A 36 -2.03 -24.88 -21.36
N CYS A 37 -0.71 -24.81 -21.51
CA CYS A 37 0.00 -23.59 -21.87
C CYS A 37 1.03 -23.87 -22.97
N CYS A 38 1.36 -22.88 -23.79
CA CYS A 38 2.42 -23.01 -24.78
C CYS A 38 3.81 -22.95 -24.14
N ALA A 39 4.78 -23.66 -24.72
CA ALA A 39 6.16 -23.71 -24.22
C ALA A 39 6.79 -22.31 -24.06
N LYS A 40 6.47 -21.37 -24.94
CA LYS A 40 7.01 -20.00 -24.89
C LYS A 40 6.43 -19.12 -23.77
N CYS A 41 5.22 -19.40 -23.30
CA CYS A 41 4.62 -18.69 -22.16
C CYS A 41 5.18 -19.19 -20.83
N TYR A 42 5.54 -20.48 -20.75
CA TYR A 42 6.20 -21.05 -19.57
C TYR A 42 7.72 -20.79 -19.56
N GLY A 43 8.34 -20.85 -20.74
CA GLY A 43 9.76 -20.63 -20.95
C GLY A 43 10.63 -21.77 -20.41
N TRP A 44 11.66 -21.41 -19.65
CA TRP A 44 12.62 -22.34 -19.07
C TRP A 44 11.99 -23.23 -18.00
N ASP A 45 12.33 -24.52 -18.07
CA ASP A 45 12.22 -25.44 -16.96
C ASP A 45 13.38 -25.23 -15.98
N LEU A 46 13.03 -24.89 -14.75
CA LEU A 46 14.00 -24.52 -13.70
C LEU A 46 14.77 -25.72 -13.16
N SER A 47 14.29 -26.95 -13.39
CA SER A 47 14.98 -28.16 -12.94
C SER A 47 16.04 -28.64 -13.92
N THR A 48 15.78 -28.52 -15.21
CA THR A 48 16.68 -29.00 -16.27
C THR A 48 17.52 -27.87 -16.89
N HIS A 49 17.20 -26.61 -16.60
CA HIS A 49 17.78 -25.43 -17.25
C HIS A 49 17.72 -25.52 -18.77
N GLN A 50 16.60 -26.01 -19.31
CA GLN A 50 16.29 -26.06 -20.73
C GLN A 50 14.90 -25.48 -21.01
N LEU A 51 14.59 -25.15 -22.25
CA LEU A 51 13.21 -24.84 -22.65
C LEU A 51 12.31 -26.03 -22.33
N VAL A 52 11.11 -25.76 -21.82
CA VAL A 52 10.19 -26.83 -21.40
C VAL A 52 9.76 -27.71 -22.58
N ASP A 53 9.81 -29.02 -22.37
CA ASP A 53 9.34 -29.99 -23.37
C ASP A 53 7.81 -29.99 -23.49
N ILE A 54 7.33 -30.18 -24.72
CA ILE A 54 5.91 -30.38 -24.99
C ILE A 54 5.46 -31.69 -24.32
N GLY A 55 4.41 -31.62 -23.51
CA GLY A 55 3.91 -32.74 -22.72
C GLY A 55 4.30 -32.67 -21.23
N THR A 56 5.14 -31.72 -20.84
CA THR A 56 5.47 -31.51 -19.42
C THR A 56 4.24 -31.09 -18.62
N ALA A 57 3.98 -31.79 -17.51
CA ALA A 57 2.87 -31.49 -16.60
C ALA A 57 3.20 -30.29 -15.68
N VAL A 58 3.26 -29.10 -16.28
CA VAL A 58 3.62 -27.84 -15.57
C VAL A 58 2.67 -27.50 -14.42
N GLY A 59 1.41 -27.92 -14.49
CA GLY A 59 0.43 -27.75 -13.41
C GLY A 59 0.80 -28.50 -12.13
N ILE A 60 1.22 -29.76 -12.26
CA ILE A 60 1.65 -30.57 -11.12
C ILE A 60 2.93 -29.99 -10.53
N ARG A 61 3.88 -29.59 -11.38
CA ARG A 61 5.13 -28.97 -10.92
C ARG A 61 4.87 -27.67 -10.17
N ALA A 62 4.03 -26.79 -10.71
CA ALA A 62 3.63 -25.56 -10.04
C ALA A 62 2.98 -25.83 -8.67
N ALA A 63 2.04 -26.77 -8.60
CA ALA A 63 1.39 -27.13 -7.35
C ALA A 63 2.38 -27.69 -6.31
N GLN A 64 3.33 -28.53 -6.73
CA GLN A 64 4.39 -29.06 -5.85
C GLN A 64 5.34 -27.96 -5.37
N SER A 65 5.79 -27.09 -6.27
CA SER A 65 6.70 -25.97 -5.94
C SER A 65 6.10 -24.97 -4.96
N ILE A 66 4.78 -24.92 -4.83
CA ILE A 66 4.06 -24.07 -3.86
C ILE A 66 3.71 -24.88 -2.59
N GLY A 67 3.21 -26.10 -2.77
CA GLY A 67 2.70 -26.94 -1.69
C GLY A 67 3.78 -27.53 -0.79
N GLU A 68 4.88 -28.05 -1.33
CA GLU A 68 5.98 -28.61 -0.52
C GLU A 68 6.59 -27.53 0.38
N PRO A 69 7.03 -26.36 -0.12
CA PRO A 69 7.48 -25.29 0.76
C PRO A 69 6.37 -24.82 1.70
N GLY A 70 5.12 -24.72 1.25
CA GLY A 70 3.98 -24.32 2.08
C GLY A 70 3.80 -25.20 3.32
N THR A 71 3.85 -26.52 3.15
CA THR A 71 3.80 -27.47 4.28
C THR A 71 5.02 -27.39 5.19
N GLN A 72 6.20 -27.16 4.62
CA GLN A 72 7.44 -26.98 5.38
C GLN A 72 7.43 -25.68 6.19
N LEU A 73 6.83 -24.61 5.66
CA LEU A 73 6.72 -23.33 6.35
C LEU A 73 5.95 -23.48 7.66
N THR A 74 4.80 -24.17 7.61
CA THR A 74 4.01 -24.46 8.82
C THR A 74 4.85 -25.13 9.90
N LEU A 75 5.73 -26.07 9.53
CA LEU A 75 6.60 -26.73 10.50
C LEU A 75 7.71 -25.81 11.04
N ARG A 76 8.38 -25.01 10.20
CA ARG A 76 9.49 -24.12 10.63
C ARG A 76 9.01 -23.00 11.54
N THR A 77 7.85 -22.44 11.23
CA THR A 77 7.23 -21.34 11.96
C THR A 77 7.05 -21.64 13.46
N PHE A 78 6.63 -22.86 13.84
CA PHE A 78 6.47 -23.24 15.25
C PHE A 78 7.79 -23.30 16.03
N HIS A 79 8.91 -23.55 15.36
CA HIS A 79 10.21 -23.72 16.02
C HIS A 79 10.96 -22.38 16.20
N ILE A 80 10.67 -21.38 15.36
CA ILE A 80 11.29 -20.05 15.40
C ILE A 80 10.55 -19.11 16.38
N GLY A 81 9.38 -19.50 16.90
CA GLY A 81 8.57 -18.71 17.82
C GLY A 81 9.25 -18.27 19.13
N GLY A 82 10.47 -18.73 19.42
CA GLY A 82 11.28 -18.28 20.56
C GLY A 82 12.23 -17.09 20.27
N THR A 83 12.50 -16.75 19.01
CA THR A 83 13.42 -15.67 18.62
C THR A 83 12.77 -14.77 17.57
N ALA A 84 12.16 -13.67 18.03
CA ALA A 84 11.54 -12.66 17.17
C ALA A 84 12.61 -11.90 16.37
N THR A 85 12.97 -12.43 15.20
CA THR A 85 13.85 -11.71 14.27
C THR A 85 12.97 -10.78 13.44
N ARG A 86 12.88 -9.50 13.85
CA ARG A 86 12.16 -8.48 13.07
C ARG A 86 12.90 -8.28 11.76
N ILE A 87 12.24 -8.61 10.64
CA ILE A 87 12.70 -8.16 9.32
C ILE A 87 12.61 -6.64 9.33
N ILE A 88 13.76 -5.97 9.20
CA ILE A 88 13.84 -4.51 9.17
C ILE A 88 13.29 -4.05 7.83
N GLU A 89 12.17 -3.33 7.84
CA GLU A 89 11.67 -2.69 6.63
C GLU A 89 12.58 -1.52 6.23
N GLN A 90 12.76 -1.33 4.92
CA GLN A 90 13.45 -0.15 4.42
C GLN A 90 12.63 1.09 4.78
N SER A 91 13.21 1.95 5.62
CA SER A 91 12.62 3.21 6.11
C SER A 91 13.22 4.44 5.41
N GLU A 92 14.16 4.22 4.49
CA GLU A 92 14.87 5.26 3.76
C GLU A 92 14.95 4.91 2.28
N MET A 93 14.94 5.94 1.45
CA MET A 93 15.15 5.81 0.02
C MET A 93 16.42 6.54 -0.38
N VAL A 94 17.32 5.79 -0.99
CA VAL A 94 18.67 6.25 -1.35
C VAL A 94 18.82 6.18 -2.86
N THR A 95 19.34 7.25 -3.46
CA THR A 95 19.59 7.23 -4.91
C THR A 95 20.74 6.28 -5.26
N LYS A 96 20.60 5.52 -6.34
CA LYS A 96 21.67 4.67 -6.87
C LYS A 96 22.63 5.42 -7.79
N ARG A 97 22.17 6.50 -8.41
CA ARG A 97 22.88 7.23 -9.47
C ARG A 97 22.83 8.75 -9.22
N PRO A 98 23.84 9.52 -9.64
CA PRO A 98 23.78 10.97 -9.55
C PRO A 98 22.74 11.52 -10.54
N GLY A 99 22.17 12.68 -10.23
CA GLY A 99 21.20 13.33 -11.09
C GLY A 99 20.61 14.58 -10.45
N THR A 100 19.63 15.17 -11.11
CA THR A 100 18.91 16.36 -10.64
C THR A 100 17.52 15.95 -10.13
N VAL A 101 17.12 16.44 -8.97
CA VAL A 101 15.82 16.13 -8.36
C VAL A 101 14.72 16.96 -9.00
N LYS A 102 13.61 16.30 -9.36
CA LYS A 102 12.36 16.93 -9.81
C LYS A 102 11.17 16.30 -9.12
N PHE A 103 10.27 17.08 -8.54
CA PHE A 103 9.03 16.61 -7.94
C PHE A 103 7.87 16.64 -8.96
N SER A 104 6.79 15.91 -8.66
CA SER A 104 5.54 15.99 -9.41
C SER A 104 4.80 17.30 -9.15
N ASP A 105 3.93 17.72 -10.08
CA ASP A 105 3.20 18.99 -10.02
C ASP A 105 2.29 19.14 -8.78
N ASN A 106 1.86 18.02 -8.19
CA ASN A 106 1.05 17.97 -6.97
C ASN A 106 1.88 18.00 -5.67
N TYR A 107 3.19 18.18 -5.75
CA TYR A 107 4.05 18.19 -4.57
C TYR A 107 3.84 19.45 -3.73
N ASP A 108 3.57 19.25 -2.44
CA ASP A 108 3.51 20.31 -1.44
C ASP A 108 4.16 19.81 -0.12
N PHE A 109 4.84 20.73 0.55
CA PHE A 109 5.68 20.46 1.71
C PHE A 109 5.50 21.50 2.80
N ALA A 110 5.89 21.13 4.01
CA ALA A 110 5.93 22.04 5.15
C ALA A 110 7.22 21.85 5.93
N ASP A 111 7.87 22.98 6.25
CA ASP A 111 9.02 23.00 7.15
C ASP A 111 8.51 23.10 8.59
N THR A 112 8.74 22.05 9.38
CA THR A 112 8.28 21.94 10.76
C THR A 112 9.43 21.56 11.69
N ILE A 113 9.16 21.56 12.99
CA ILE A 113 10.07 21.04 14.01
C ILE A 113 9.55 19.65 14.40
N ASP A 114 10.44 18.66 14.40
CA ASP A 114 10.13 17.31 14.87
C ASP A 114 10.10 17.24 16.41
N GLU A 115 9.63 16.13 16.98
CA GLU A 115 9.57 15.90 18.44
C GLU A 115 10.94 16.08 19.13
N ALA A 116 12.04 15.88 18.40
CA ALA A 116 13.41 16.06 18.87
C ALA A 116 13.93 17.51 18.78
N GLY A 117 13.11 18.46 18.32
CA GLY A 117 13.53 19.86 18.15
C GLY A 117 14.31 20.14 16.85
N ILE A 118 14.42 19.15 15.96
CA ILE A 118 15.14 19.26 14.68
C ILE A 118 14.20 19.83 13.62
N LYS A 119 14.67 20.81 12.83
CA LYS A 119 13.93 21.30 11.67
C LYS A 119 13.92 20.23 10.58
N VAL A 120 12.73 19.81 10.18
CA VAL A 120 12.51 18.78 9.16
C VAL A 120 11.50 19.27 8.15
N ARG A 121 11.72 18.90 6.88
CA ARG A 121 10.74 19.11 5.82
C ARG A 121 9.87 17.88 5.68
N ARG A 122 8.55 18.04 5.78
CA ARG A 122 7.58 16.95 5.68
C ARG A 122 6.75 17.07 4.39
N CYS A 123 6.51 15.94 3.75
CA CYS A 123 5.57 15.85 2.63
C CYS A 123 4.12 16.02 3.11
N MET A 124 3.38 16.98 2.56
CA MET A 124 2.00 17.27 2.95
C MET A 124 0.96 16.58 2.06
N VAL A 125 1.38 15.98 0.95
CA VAL A 125 0.48 15.43 -0.07
C VAL A 125 0.61 13.92 -0.15
N ARG A 126 -0.49 13.26 -0.48
CA ARG A 126 -0.54 11.83 -0.79
C ARG A 126 -0.30 11.64 -2.29
N HIS A 127 0.48 10.63 -2.68
CA HIS A 127 0.82 10.33 -4.09
C HIS A 127 1.72 11.36 -4.79
N ALA A 128 2.58 12.06 -4.04
CA ALA A 128 3.66 12.82 -4.65
C ALA A 128 4.71 11.86 -5.24
N LYS A 129 5.33 12.22 -6.36
CA LYS A 129 6.43 11.48 -6.97
C LYS A 129 7.69 12.34 -7.00
N LEU A 130 8.83 11.69 -6.84
CA LEU A 130 10.16 12.26 -6.99
C LEU A 130 10.84 11.58 -8.17
N PHE A 131 11.29 12.37 -9.12
CA PHE A 131 12.02 11.96 -10.31
C PHE A 131 13.48 12.39 -10.18
N ILE A 132 14.38 11.53 -10.65
CA ILE A 132 15.79 11.86 -10.82
C ILE A 132 16.07 11.98 -12.30
N LEU A 133 16.47 13.17 -12.76
CA LEU A 133 16.82 13.45 -14.13
C LEU A 133 18.33 13.33 -14.34
N ASN A 134 18.74 12.80 -15.50
CA ASN A 134 20.12 12.88 -15.96
C ASN A 134 20.42 14.26 -16.58
N LYS A 135 21.70 14.52 -16.88
CA LYS A 135 22.15 15.76 -17.54
C LYS A 135 21.45 16.06 -18.86
N ASP A 136 20.95 15.03 -19.54
CA ASP A 136 20.23 15.14 -20.82
C ASP A 136 18.71 15.36 -20.65
N GLY A 137 18.22 15.53 -19.41
CA GLY A 137 16.80 15.73 -19.11
C GLY A 137 15.94 14.47 -19.17
N VAL A 138 16.54 13.29 -19.36
CA VAL A 138 15.86 12.00 -19.34
C VAL A 138 15.67 11.52 -17.90
N GLU A 139 14.47 11.03 -17.58
CA GLU A 139 14.13 10.39 -16.31
C GLU A 139 14.96 9.12 -16.12
N ASN A 140 15.80 9.11 -15.09
CA ASN A 140 16.65 7.97 -14.72
C ASN A 140 15.96 7.05 -13.72
N ALA A 141 15.18 7.63 -12.79
CA ALA A 141 14.44 6.89 -11.78
C ALA A 141 13.22 7.70 -11.31
N SER A 142 12.16 7.00 -10.90
CA SER A 142 10.98 7.60 -10.28
C SER A 142 10.65 6.90 -8.97
N PHE A 143 10.30 7.69 -7.96
CA PHE A 143 10.05 7.23 -6.60
C PHE A 143 8.73 7.79 -6.10
N ASN A 144 7.97 6.98 -5.36
CA ASN A 144 6.77 7.45 -4.67
C ASN A 144 7.20 8.10 -3.35
N VAL A 145 6.69 9.29 -3.06
CA VAL A 145 6.96 10.04 -1.82
C VAL A 145 5.76 9.84 -0.89
N PRO A 146 5.91 9.07 0.20
CA PRO A 146 4.83 8.86 1.15
C PRO A 146 4.45 10.16 1.87
N TYR A 147 3.18 10.30 2.20
CA TYR A 147 2.70 11.39 3.07
C TYR A 147 3.39 11.32 4.43
N GLY A 148 3.81 12.48 4.95
CA GLY A 148 4.51 12.55 6.23
C GLY A 148 5.97 12.12 6.21
N SER A 149 6.51 11.68 5.07
CA SER A 149 7.94 11.41 4.93
C SER A 149 8.77 12.68 5.14
N THR A 150 9.93 12.52 5.77
CA THR A 150 10.96 13.55 5.87
C THR A 150 11.72 13.60 4.55
N ILE A 151 11.81 14.80 3.96
CA ILE A 151 12.48 15.03 2.68
C ILE A 151 13.80 15.75 2.96
N PHE A 152 14.89 15.24 2.40
CA PHE A 152 16.24 15.80 2.58
C PHE A 152 16.75 16.59 1.37
N VAL A 153 15.99 16.60 0.27
CA VAL A 153 16.38 17.21 -1.01
C VAL A 153 15.38 18.27 -1.47
N ASN A 154 15.83 19.26 -2.24
CA ASN A 154 15.00 20.30 -2.84
C ASN A 154 14.78 20.08 -4.34
N GLU A 155 13.76 20.74 -4.89
CA GLU A 155 13.56 20.82 -6.34
C GLU A 155 14.78 21.44 -7.02
N GLY A 156 15.34 20.75 -8.01
CA GLY A 156 16.52 21.22 -8.76
C GLY A 156 17.86 20.90 -8.12
N ASP A 157 17.92 20.24 -6.95
CA ASP A 157 19.19 19.88 -6.33
C ASP A 157 19.95 18.84 -7.16
N GLU A 158 21.25 19.05 -7.34
CA GLU A 158 22.18 18.05 -7.88
C GLU A 158 22.62 17.09 -6.77
N ILE A 159 22.24 15.83 -6.89
CA ILE A 159 22.53 14.78 -5.90
C ILE A 159 23.59 13.80 -6.43
N LEU A 160 24.43 13.33 -5.52
CA LEU A 160 25.41 12.28 -5.80
C LEU A 160 24.79 10.89 -5.63
N ALA A 161 25.44 9.86 -6.17
CA ALA A 161 25.05 8.49 -5.86
C ALA A 161 25.14 8.22 -4.35
N LYS A 162 24.21 7.43 -3.83
CA LYS A 162 24.06 7.05 -2.41
C LYS A 162 23.58 8.16 -1.46
N THR A 163 23.04 9.26 -1.98
CA THR A 163 22.37 10.27 -1.14
C THR A 163 20.97 9.80 -0.72
N THR A 164 20.65 9.95 0.57
CA THR A 164 19.30 9.71 1.11
C THR A 164 18.37 10.83 0.66
N LEU A 165 17.28 10.47 -0.01
CA LEU A 165 16.30 11.42 -0.57
C LEU A 165 15.17 11.68 0.42
N ILE A 166 14.59 10.58 0.91
CA ILE A 166 13.43 10.57 1.79
C ILE A 166 13.57 9.51 2.87
N GLN A 167 12.99 9.78 4.03
CA GLN A 167 12.92 8.85 5.16
C GLN A 167 11.53 8.88 5.78
N TRP A 168 11.00 7.74 6.16
CA TRP A 168 9.70 7.62 6.80
C TRP A 168 9.72 6.54 7.88
N ASP A 169 8.71 6.55 8.76
CA ASP A 169 8.50 5.47 9.72
C ASP A 169 7.65 4.37 9.04
N PRO A 170 8.18 3.15 8.86
CA PRO A 170 7.40 2.06 8.28
C PRO A 170 6.31 1.54 9.23
N TYR A 171 6.39 1.82 10.53
CA TYR A 171 5.47 1.27 11.54
C TYR A 171 4.38 2.24 11.97
N THR A 172 4.48 3.52 11.59
CA THR A 172 3.58 4.56 12.08
C THR A 172 3.11 5.43 10.94
N ASP A 173 1.79 5.52 10.74
CA ASP A 173 1.20 6.61 9.95
C ASP A 173 1.06 7.84 10.83
N ILE A 174 1.28 9.01 10.24
CA ILE A 174 1.18 10.29 10.95
C ILE A 174 0.09 11.14 10.34
N ILE A 175 -0.58 11.95 11.16
CA ILE A 175 -1.47 13.01 10.69
C ILE A 175 -0.79 14.34 10.98
N LEU A 176 -0.56 15.14 9.95
CA LEU A 176 0.11 16.44 10.04
C LEU A 176 -0.89 17.59 10.12
N ALA A 177 -0.47 18.67 10.80
CA ALA A 177 -1.21 19.93 10.84
C ALA A 177 -1.22 20.59 9.45
N ARG A 178 -2.41 20.81 8.89
CA ARG A 178 -2.57 21.45 7.57
C ARG A 178 -2.31 22.96 7.59
N GLU A 179 -2.62 23.59 8.71
CA GLU A 179 -2.51 25.03 8.92
C GLU A 179 -1.85 25.32 10.27
N THR A 180 -1.33 26.54 10.41
CA THR A 180 -0.77 27.01 11.68
C THR A 180 -1.89 27.59 12.53
N GLY A 181 -2.06 27.10 13.76
CA GLY A 181 -3.17 27.53 14.62
C GLY A 181 -3.19 26.85 15.99
N LEU A 182 -4.34 26.90 16.65
CA LEU A 182 -4.59 26.24 17.93
C LEU A 182 -5.34 24.93 17.68
N VAL A 183 -4.92 23.85 18.31
CA VAL A 183 -5.61 22.56 18.28
C VAL A 183 -6.87 22.64 19.13
N SER A 184 -8.02 22.27 18.57
CA SER A 184 -9.27 22.04 19.31
C SER A 184 -9.65 20.57 19.21
N LEU A 185 -9.73 19.90 20.36
CA LEU A 185 -10.20 18.52 20.44
C LEU A 185 -11.72 18.49 20.56
N LYS A 186 -12.40 17.77 19.66
CA LYS A 186 -13.86 17.60 19.67
C LYS A 186 -14.23 16.13 19.84
N ASP A 187 -15.29 15.85 20.59
CA ASP A 187 -15.75 14.51 20.95
C ASP A 187 -14.70 13.66 21.70
N PHE A 188 -13.83 14.31 22.49
CA PHE A 188 -12.87 13.64 23.39
C PHE A 188 -13.45 13.52 24.80
N ILE A 189 -13.80 12.29 25.19
CA ILE A 189 -14.35 11.93 26.50
C ILE A 189 -13.54 10.76 27.05
N GLU A 190 -12.94 10.97 28.22
CA GLU A 190 -12.09 9.97 28.87
C GLU A 190 -12.89 8.71 29.22
N GLY A 191 -12.38 7.54 28.84
CA GLY A 191 -13.02 6.25 29.04
C GLY A 191 -14.14 5.90 28.05
N GLU A 192 -14.59 6.86 27.24
CA GLU A 192 -15.55 6.60 26.15
C GLU A 192 -14.89 6.68 24.77
N THR A 193 -14.23 7.79 24.42
CA THR A 193 -13.63 7.98 23.10
C THR A 193 -12.10 7.97 23.12
N TYR A 194 -11.47 8.20 24.27
CA TYR A 194 -10.04 7.98 24.45
C TYR A 194 -9.72 7.36 25.82
N ALA A 195 -8.61 6.64 25.88
CA ALA A 195 -8.01 6.13 27.12
C ALA A 195 -6.60 6.70 27.28
N VAL A 196 -6.18 6.91 28.52
CA VAL A 196 -4.82 7.37 28.82
C VAL A 196 -3.95 6.15 29.08
N GLU A 197 -3.05 5.86 28.14
CA GLU A 197 -2.05 4.80 28.29
C GLU A 197 -0.72 5.38 28.75
N SER A 198 -0.04 4.65 29.63
CA SER A 198 1.30 5.01 30.08
C SER A 198 2.32 4.20 29.27
N VAL A 199 3.14 4.88 28.47
CA VAL A 199 4.23 4.24 27.71
C VAL A 199 5.45 4.01 28.60
N GLU A 200 6.36 3.13 28.16
CA GLU A 200 7.57 2.69 28.89
C GLU A 200 8.51 3.83 29.37
N GLY A 201 8.30 5.08 28.90
CA GLY A 201 8.99 6.29 29.36
C GLY A 201 8.25 7.14 30.41
N GLY A 202 7.15 6.65 31.00
CA GLY A 202 6.36 7.38 32.01
C GLY A 202 5.54 8.56 31.48
N LYS A 203 5.61 8.85 30.17
CA LYS A 203 4.73 9.82 29.51
C LYS A 203 3.33 9.21 29.35
N LYS A 204 2.31 9.99 29.70
CA LYS A 204 0.91 9.65 29.45
C LYS A 204 0.55 10.04 28.03
N GLN A 205 0.03 9.09 27.25
CA GLN A 205 -0.44 9.32 25.88
C GLN A 205 -1.93 9.06 25.81
N MET A 206 -2.65 9.91 25.08
CA MET A 206 -4.07 9.72 24.82
C MET A 206 -4.23 8.83 23.59
N VAL A 207 -4.83 7.66 23.78
CA VAL A 207 -5.09 6.69 22.71
C VAL A 207 -6.59 6.66 22.45
N VAL A 208 -6.98 6.85 21.19
CA VAL A 208 -8.39 6.78 20.77
C VAL A 208 -8.89 5.34 20.89
N VAL A 209 -9.99 5.16 21.60
CA VAL A 209 -10.64 3.85 21.79
C VAL A 209 -11.95 3.80 21.02
N GLU A 210 -12.46 2.59 20.80
CA GLU A 210 -13.77 2.43 20.17
C GLU A 210 -14.86 3.01 21.07
N ALA A 211 -15.54 4.05 20.58
CA ALA A 211 -16.61 4.70 21.31
C ALA A 211 -17.81 3.76 21.52
N ARG A 212 -18.29 3.68 22.76
CA ARG A 212 -19.53 2.95 23.08
C ARG A 212 -20.74 3.58 22.40
N ASP A 213 -20.78 4.91 22.37
CA ASP A 213 -21.75 5.66 21.57
C ASP A 213 -21.19 5.94 20.17
N ARG A 214 -21.77 5.29 19.17
CA ARG A 214 -21.39 5.41 17.75
C ARG A 214 -21.77 6.76 17.13
N LYS A 215 -22.33 7.71 17.89
CA LYS A 215 -22.52 9.10 17.44
C LYS A 215 -21.28 9.95 17.66
N LEU A 216 -20.46 9.64 18.66
CA LEU A 216 -19.25 10.38 18.95
C LEU A 216 -18.18 10.00 17.92
N SER A 217 -17.51 10.99 17.35
CA SER A 217 -16.42 10.75 16.39
C SER A 217 -15.25 11.65 16.79
N PRO A 218 -14.27 11.15 17.56
CA PRO A 218 -13.17 11.98 18.03
C PRO A 218 -12.45 12.62 16.84
N HIS A 219 -12.41 13.95 16.80
CA HIS A 219 -11.82 14.69 15.70
C HIS A 219 -11.02 15.89 16.17
N ILE A 220 -10.00 16.23 15.38
CA ILE A 220 -9.13 17.37 15.61
C ILE A 220 -9.46 18.47 14.63
N GLU A 221 -9.63 19.69 15.16
CA GLU A 221 -9.77 20.92 14.38
C GLU A 221 -8.60 21.86 14.68
N ILE A 222 -8.20 22.65 13.68
CA ILE A 222 -7.24 23.74 13.87
C ILE A 222 -8.01 25.04 13.78
N VAL A 223 -8.01 25.82 14.87
CA VAL A 223 -8.73 27.09 14.98
C VAL A 223 -7.76 28.27 15.06
N ASP A 224 -8.19 29.42 14.57
CA ASP A 224 -7.48 30.69 14.78
C ASP A 224 -7.78 31.26 16.18
N LYS A 225 -7.11 32.35 16.55
CA LYS A 225 -7.35 33.12 17.79
C LYS A 225 -8.79 33.62 17.95
N THR A 226 -9.55 33.67 16.85
CA THR A 226 -10.97 34.07 16.82
C THR A 226 -11.93 32.88 16.78
N ASP A 227 -11.47 31.67 17.12
CA ASP A 227 -12.23 30.42 17.12
C ASP A 227 -12.84 30.04 15.76
N LYS A 228 -12.27 30.60 14.68
CA LYS A 228 -12.61 30.25 13.30
C LYS A 228 -11.81 29.02 12.89
N ILE A 229 -12.48 28.01 12.36
CA ILE A 229 -11.86 26.78 11.86
C ILE A 229 -11.01 27.12 10.63
N LEU A 230 -9.68 26.96 10.75
CA LEU A 230 -8.71 27.13 9.67
C LEU A 230 -8.54 25.83 8.88
N ALA A 231 -8.51 24.69 9.58
CA ALA A 231 -8.51 23.36 8.97
C ALA A 231 -9.46 22.45 9.74
N GLY A 232 -10.45 21.91 9.03
CA GLY A 232 -11.61 21.21 9.62
C GLY A 232 -11.39 19.74 10.01
N GLY A 233 -12.35 19.26 10.83
CA GLY A 233 -12.42 18.01 11.60
C GLY A 233 -11.80 16.76 10.99
N THR A 234 -10.54 16.54 11.34
CA THR A 234 -9.82 15.29 11.04
C THR A 234 -10.24 14.23 12.05
N ILE A 235 -11.13 13.33 11.63
CA ILE A 235 -11.60 12.21 12.45
C ILE A 235 -10.45 11.23 12.68
N LEU A 236 -10.25 10.85 13.93
CA LEU A 236 -9.19 9.94 14.32
C LEU A 236 -9.68 8.48 14.31
N PRO A 237 -8.89 7.55 13.75
CA PRO A 237 -9.22 6.14 13.82
C PRO A 237 -9.00 5.58 15.24
N VAL A 238 -9.54 4.40 15.48
CA VAL A 238 -9.26 3.67 16.72
C VAL A 238 -7.79 3.29 16.77
N LYS A 239 -7.18 3.29 17.97
CA LYS A 239 -5.74 3.15 18.24
C LYS A 239 -4.87 4.35 17.83
N ALA A 240 -5.46 5.44 17.36
CA ALA A 240 -4.70 6.66 17.11
C ALA A 240 -4.18 7.26 18.42
N THR A 241 -2.88 7.55 18.48
CA THR A 241 -2.23 8.18 19.64
C THR A 241 -2.04 9.66 19.38
N LEU A 242 -2.59 10.52 20.24
CA LEU A 242 -2.35 11.96 20.15
C LEU A 242 -0.97 12.32 20.69
N VAL A 243 -0.26 13.16 19.92
CA VAL A 243 1.01 13.77 20.30
C VAL A 243 0.80 15.15 20.92
N VAL A 244 -0.28 15.83 20.53
CA VAL A 244 -0.61 17.21 20.94
C VAL A 244 -1.73 17.24 21.98
N THR A 245 -1.79 18.32 22.76
CA THR A 245 -2.84 18.57 23.75
C THR A 245 -3.86 19.60 23.26
N ASP A 246 -5.05 19.62 23.87
CA ASP A 246 -6.07 20.64 23.59
C ASP A 246 -5.50 22.05 23.81
N LYS A 247 -5.84 22.97 22.90
CA LYS A 247 -5.39 24.37 22.84
C LYS A 247 -3.88 24.57 22.65
N GLN A 248 -3.14 23.53 22.30
CA GLN A 248 -1.73 23.67 21.93
C GLN A 248 -1.61 24.43 20.60
N LYS A 249 -0.65 25.36 20.51
CA LYS A 249 -0.28 25.99 19.25
C LYS A 249 0.56 25.03 18.42
N VAL A 250 0.18 24.83 17.16
CA VAL A 250 0.87 23.97 16.20
C VAL A 250 1.20 24.73 14.93
N ASP A 251 2.33 24.40 14.34
CA ASP A 251 2.76 24.92 13.04
C ASP A 251 2.37 23.95 11.92
N ARG A 252 2.16 24.47 10.71
CA ARG A 252 1.88 23.65 9.52
C ARG A 252 2.99 22.60 9.32
N GLY A 253 2.59 21.35 9.12
CA GLY A 253 3.49 20.21 8.99
C GLY A 253 3.82 19.49 10.29
N GLN A 254 3.44 20.03 11.46
CA GLN A 254 3.69 19.38 12.75
C GLN A 254 2.83 18.12 12.93
N THR A 255 3.40 17.07 13.53
CA THR A 255 2.70 15.83 13.84
C THR A 255 1.64 16.05 14.92
N LEU A 256 0.37 15.80 14.58
CA LEU A 256 -0.75 15.86 15.52
C LEU A 256 -1.01 14.49 16.17
N VAL A 257 -0.98 13.45 15.34
CA VAL A 257 -1.40 12.09 15.69
C VAL A 257 -0.47 11.07 15.07
N LYS A 258 -0.20 10.01 15.81
CA LYS A 258 0.52 8.82 15.37
C LYS A 258 -0.42 7.62 15.39
N ILE A 259 -0.51 6.91 14.29
CA ILE A 259 -1.35 5.72 14.12
C ILE A 259 -0.39 4.53 13.94
N PRO A 260 -0.34 3.59 14.88
CA PRO A 260 0.48 2.40 14.71
C PRO A 260 -0.11 1.56 13.57
N LYS A 261 0.71 1.28 12.55
CA LYS A 261 0.33 0.40 11.47
C LYS A 261 0.28 -1.04 11.97
N ASP A 262 -0.80 -1.74 11.64
CA ASP A 262 -0.92 -3.17 11.91
C ASP A 262 -0.01 -4.04 10.99
N ILE A 263 0.96 -3.44 10.26
CA ILE A 263 1.91 -4.12 9.37
C ILE A 263 2.60 -5.30 10.07
N GLY A 264 2.91 -5.16 11.36
CA GLY A 264 3.54 -6.22 12.16
C GLY A 264 2.62 -7.37 12.59
N LYS A 265 1.29 -7.21 12.50
CA LYS A 265 0.33 -8.29 12.86
C LYS A 265 -0.05 -9.17 11.67
N THR A 266 0.04 -8.66 10.43
CA THR A 266 -0.28 -9.44 9.23
C THR A 266 0.96 -10.02 8.54
N ARG A 267 2.14 -9.40 8.69
CA ARG A 267 3.42 -9.97 8.25
C ARG A 267 4.06 -10.87 9.31
N ASP A 268 3.23 -11.44 10.18
CA ASP A 268 3.67 -12.37 11.21
C ASP A 268 4.17 -13.66 10.55
N ILE A 269 5.39 -14.07 10.88
CA ILE A 269 5.99 -15.34 10.44
C ILE A 269 5.06 -16.52 10.77
N THR A 270 4.15 -16.33 11.73
CA THR A 270 3.16 -17.30 12.17
C THR A 270 1.89 -17.41 11.33
N GLY A 271 1.55 -16.40 10.52
CA GLY A 271 0.27 -16.32 9.77
C GLY A 271 0.36 -16.58 8.26
N GLY A 272 1.54 -16.86 7.71
CA GLY A 272 1.78 -16.88 6.26
C GLY A 272 0.89 -17.84 5.46
N LEU A 273 0.80 -19.12 5.85
CA LEU A 273 0.00 -20.09 5.10
C LEU A 273 -1.52 -19.83 5.18
N PRO A 274 -2.11 -19.48 6.35
CA PRO A 274 -3.49 -19.01 6.41
C PRO A 274 -3.80 -17.88 5.42
N ARG A 275 -2.90 -16.91 5.28
CA ARG A 275 -3.05 -15.82 4.32
C ARG A 275 -3.02 -16.29 2.87
N VAL A 276 -2.10 -17.19 2.52
CA VAL A 276 -2.05 -17.80 1.18
C VAL A 276 -3.32 -18.60 0.89
N ALA A 277 -3.85 -19.32 1.88
CA ALA A 277 -5.12 -20.03 1.75
C ALA A 277 -6.30 -19.06 1.54
N GLU A 278 -6.36 -17.94 2.28
CA GLU A 278 -7.37 -16.89 2.06
C GLU A 278 -7.34 -16.35 0.62
N LEU A 279 -6.14 -16.15 0.05
CA LEU A 279 -5.96 -15.66 -1.31
C LEU A 279 -6.39 -16.68 -2.36
N PHE A 280 -6.00 -17.96 -2.21
CA PHE A 280 -6.41 -19.03 -3.12
C PHE A 280 -7.91 -19.34 -3.04
N GLU A 281 -8.52 -19.18 -1.87
CA GLU A 281 -9.97 -19.33 -1.69
C GLU A 281 -10.75 -18.06 -2.05
N ALA A 282 -10.07 -16.98 -2.45
CA ALA A 282 -10.66 -15.67 -2.73
C ALA A 282 -11.62 -15.18 -1.61
N ARG A 283 -11.29 -15.46 -0.35
CA ARG A 283 -12.12 -15.06 0.79
C ARG A 283 -12.09 -13.55 0.97
N LYS A 284 -13.19 -13.00 1.49
CA LYS A 284 -13.22 -11.60 1.94
C LYS A 284 -12.34 -11.46 3.20
N PRO A 285 -11.37 -10.53 3.21
CA PRO A 285 -10.52 -10.34 4.39
C PRO A 285 -11.33 -9.94 5.63
N ALA A 286 -10.85 -10.29 6.82
CA ALA A 286 -11.49 -9.91 8.07
C ALA A 286 -11.59 -8.39 8.26
N ASN A 287 -10.60 -7.63 7.78
CA ASN A 287 -10.59 -6.18 7.75
C ASN A 287 -10.45 -5.66 6.31
N PRO A 288 -11.55 -5.55 5.53
CA PRO A 288 -11.49 -5.21 4.12
C PRO A 288 -11.33 -3.69 3.91
N ALA A 289 -10.45 -3.27 3.01
CA ALA A 289 -10.42 -1.90 2.52
C ALA A 289 -11.64 -1.63 1.64
N VAL A 290 -12.14 -0.39 1.66
CA VAL A 290 -13.18 0.07 0.73
C VAL A 290 -12.49 0.78 -0.42
N MET A 291 -12.81 0.38 -1.66
CA MET A 291 -12.17 0.88 -2.88
C MET A 291 -13.19 1.62 -3.76
N THR A 292 -12.77 2.68 -4.44
CA THR A 292 -13.64 3.37 -5.42
C THR A 292 -13.71 2.61 -6.74
N GLU A 293 -14.88 2.64 -7.38
CA GLU A 293 -15.13 2.02 -8.69
C GLU A 293 -15.03 3.04 -9.84
N ILE A 294 -15.10 4.33 -9.51
CA ILE A 294 -15.10 5.43 -10.48
C ILE A 294 -13.93 6.39 -10.22
N ASN A 295 -13.46 7.02 -11.29
CA ASN A 295 -12.56 8.17 -11.20
C ASN A 295 -13.38 9.39 -10.79
N GLY A 296 -12.87 10.22 -9.88
CA GLY A 296 -13.62 11.40 -9.47
C GLY A 296 -13.04 12.15 -8.29
N THR A 297 -13.74 13.21 -7.90
CA THR A 297 -13.39 14.04 -6.75
C THR A 297 -14.18 13.60 -5.52
N ILE A 298 -13.52 13.60 -4.37
CA ILE A 298 -14.09 13.11 -3.11
C ILE A 298 -14.87 14.21 -2.39
N ARG A 299 -16.05 13.85 -1.91
CA ARG A 299 -16.86 14.66 -1.00
C ARG A 299 -17.30 13.83 0.19
N PHE A 300 -17.13 14.35 1.40
CA PHE A 300 -17.63 13.66 2.58
C PHE A 300 -19.13 13.90 2.75
N GLY A 301 -19.86 12.82 3.01
CA GLY A 301 -21.29 12.85 3.33
C GLY A 301 -21.54 12.77 4.83
N ASP A 302 -22.81 12.64 5.19
CA ASP A 302 -23.22 12.52 6.58
C ASP A 302 -22.66 11.25 7.24
N THR A 303 -22.22 11.40 8.48
CA THR A 303 -21.93 10.26 9.38
C THR A 303 -23.21 9.88 10.11
N LYS A 304 -23.75 8.70 9.83
CA LYS A 304 -24.94 8.16 10.52
C LYS A 304 -24.57 6.88 11.26
N ARG A 305 -24.78 6.86 12.58
CA ARG A 305 -24.52 5.69 13.46
C ARG A 305 -23.08 5.15 13.33
N GLY A 306 -22.11 6.06 13.22
CA GLY A 306 -20.68 5.73 13.11
C GLY A 306 -20.23 5.28 11.72
N VAL A 307 -21.15 5.11 10.77
CA VAL A 307 -20.79 4.82 9.37
C VAL A 307 -20.64 6.15 8.64
N ARG A 308 -19.45 6.40 8.11
CA ARG A 308 -19.15 7.60 7.33
C ARG A 308 -19.42 7.34 5.86
N LYS A 309 -20.18 8.21 5.20
CA LYS A 309 -20.38 8.13 3.75
C LYS A 309 -19.34 8.97 3.03
N ILE A 310 -18.75 8.40 1.98
CA ILE A 310 -17.91 9.11 1.02
C ILE A 310 -18.62 9.10 -0.31
N HIS A 311 -18.78 10.27 -0.90
CA HIS A 311 -19.32 10.46 -2.25
C HIS A 311 -18.15 10.70 -3.19
N VAL A 312 -18.05 9.92 -4.26
CA VAL A 312 -17.10 10.15 -5.35
C VAL A 312 -17.89 10.69 -6.52
N MET A 313 -17.53 11.89 -6.98
CA MET A 313 -18.17 12.59 -8.10
C MET A 313 -17.32 12.41 -9.35
N GLY A 314 -17.82 11.66 -10.32
CA GLY A 314 -17.20 11.48 -11.62
C GLY A 314 -17.29 12.73 -12.50
N VAL A 315 -16.39 12.83 -13.48
CA VAL A 315 -16.37 13.94 -14.45
C VAL A 315 -17.65 13.94 -15.31
N ASP A 316 -18.22 12.76 -15.55
CA ASP A 316 -19.44 12.57 -16.33
C ASP A 316 -20.73 12.85 -15.53
N GLY A 317 -20.61 13.29 -14.27
CA GLY A 317 -21.74 13.54 -13.37
C GLY A 317 -22.28 12.29 -12.65
N GLU A 318 -21.65 11.12 -12.84
CA GLU A 318 -21.95 9.90 -12.06
C GLU A 318 -21.50 10.09 -10.61
N GLU A 319 -22.39 9.88 -9.65
CA GLU A 319 -22.09 9.92 -8.21
C GLU A 319 -22.18 8.52 -7.62
N ARG A 320 -21.13 8.09 -6.92
CA ARG A 320 -21.14 6.84 -6.14
C ARG A 320 -20.88 7.09 -4.67
N THR A 321 -21.68 6.44 -3.84
CA THR A 321 -21.60 6.54 -2.38
C THR A 321 -20.99 5.27 -1.79
N TYR A 322 -19.89 5.43 -1.05
CA TYR A 322 -19.20 4.39 -0.31
C TYR A 322 -19.41 4.57 1.19
N SER A 323 -19.59 3.45 1.91
CA SER A 323 -19.81 3.47 3.36
C SER A 323 -18.59 2.93 4.08
N ILE A 324 -17.96 3.76 4.90
CA ILE A 324 -16.79 3.40 5.71
C ILE A 324 -17.26 3.05 7.13
N PRO A 325 -16.94 1.84 7.62
CA PRO A 325 -17.25 1.44 8.99
C PRO A 325 -16.60 2.34 10.04
N TYR A 326 -17.23 2.43 11.20
CA TYR A 326 -16.71 3.21 12.33
C TYR A 326 -15.30 2.78 12.72
N GLY A 327 -14.46 3.75 13.07
CA GLY A 327 -13.12 3.52 13.60
C GLY A 327 -12.05 3.18 12.57
N LYS A 328 -12.39 3.01 11.29
CA LYS A 328 -11.39 2.85 10.22
C LYS A 328 -10.73 4.17 9.87
N HIS A 329 -9.42 4.12 9.65
CA HIS A 329 -8.68 5.26 9.14
C HIS A 329 -9.03 5.50 7.67
N VAL A 330 -9.53 6.70 7.37
CA VAL A 330 -9.80 7.15 6.01
C VAL A 330 -8.50 7.70 5.43
N ILE A 331 -8.05 7.12 4.33
CA ILE A 331 -6.77 7.45 3.68
C ILE A 331 -6.93 8.67 2.75
N VAL A 332 -8.15 9.01 2.38
CA VAL A 332 -8.43 10.06 1.40
C VAL A 332 -8.93 11.34 2.06
N HIS A 333 -8.75 12.48 1.40
CA HIS A 333 -9.20 13.79 1.85
C HIS A 333 -10.33 14.36 0.98
N GLU A 334 -11.03 15.36 1.51
CA GLU A 334 -12.07 16.07 0.77
C GLU A 334 -11.45 16.93 -0.32
N GLY A 335 -11.99 16.84 -1.54
CA GLY A 335 -11.44 17.52 -2.70
C GLY A 335 -10.33 16.77 -3.44
N ASP A 336 -9.86 15.62 -2.92
CA ASP A 336 -8.88 14.81 -3.64
C ASP A 336 -9.49 14.23 -4.93
N TYR A 337 -8.73 14.29 -6.02
CA TYR A 337 -9.06 13.56 -7.24
C TYR A 337 -8.42 12.17 -7.20
N ILE A 338 -9.25 11.13 -7.24
CA ILE A 338 -8.82 9.72 -7.18
C ILE A 338 -9.24 8.95 -8.41
N ASN A 339 -8.48 7.91 -8.73
CA ASN A 339 -8.80 7.00 -9.81
C ASN A 339 -9.57 5.77 -9.29
N ALA A 340 -10.33 5.14 -10.17
CA ALA A 340 -10.93 3.83 -9.97
C ALA A 340 -9.85 2.85 -9.50
N GLY A 341 -10.17 2.08 -8.46
CA GLY A 341 -9.21 1.19 -7.79
C GLY A 341 -8.48 1.79 -6.58
N THR A 342 -8.66 3.08 -6.29
CA THR A 342 -8.03 3.70 -5.12
C THR A 342 -8.75 3.33 -3.82
N ASN A 343 -7.99 2.94 -2.80
CA ASN A 343 -8.52 2.64 -1.48
C ASN A 343 -8.91 3.93 -0.73
N LEU A 344 -10.13 3.94 -0.18
CA LEU A 344 -10.67 5.03 0.62
C LEU A 344 -10.31 4.91 2.10
N CYS A 345 -10.11 3.67 2.59
CA CYS A 345 -9.73 3.40 3.97
C CYS A 345 -8.69 2.29 4.08
N GLU A 346 -8.06 2.19 5.25
CA GLU A 346 -7.16 1.09 5.58
C GLU A 346 -7.86 -0.27 5.58
N GLY A 347 -7.09 -1.30 5.22
CA GLY A 347 -7.54 -2.69 5.19
C GLY A 347 -6.88 -3.47 4.06
N ALA A 348 -7.13 -4.77 4.04
CA ALA A 348 -6.72 -5.64 2.94
C ALA A 348 -7.73 -5.54 1.79
N ILE A 349 -7.24 -5.50 0.55
CA ILE A 349 -8.11 -5.43 -0.63
C ILE A 349 -8.64 -6.83 -0.95
N SER A 350 -9.93 -6.93 -1.29
CA SER A 350 -10.51 -8.20 -1.75
C SER A 350 -10.19 -8.44 -3.23
N PRO A 351 -9.77 -9.66 -3.62
CA PRO A 351 -9.61 -10.01 -5.04
C PRO A 351 -10.89 -9.83 -5.86
N ASP A 352 -12.06 -10.02 -5.24
CA ASP A 352 -13.38 -9.86 -5.88
C ASP A 352 -13.63 -8.40 -6.27
N ASP A 353 -13.33 -7.47 -5.35
CA ASP A 353 -13.47 -6.03 -5.60
C ASP A 353 -12.51 -5.58 -6.71
N ILE A 354 -11.27 -6.08 -6.73
CA ILE A 354 -10.29 -5.81 -7.79
C ILE A 354 -10.81 -6.33 -9.14
N LEU A 355 -11.45 -7.51 -9.16
CA LEU A 355 -11.98 -8.10 -10.40
C LEU A 355 -13.09 -7.24 -10.99
N HIS A 356 -13.96 -6.73 -10.13
CA HIS A 356 -15.08 -5.91 -10.54
C HIS A 356 -14.64 -4.53 -11.07
N VAL A 357 -13.65 -3.92 -10.41
CA VAL A 357 -13.24 -2.53 -10.68
C VAL A 357 -12.12 -2.42 -11.70
N LEU A 358 -11.02 -3.14 -11.48
CA LEU A 358 -9.79 -3.04 -12.28
C LEU A 358 -9.71 -4.11 -13.37
N GLY A 359 -10.56 -5.13 -13.28
CA GLY A 359 -10.65 -6.20 -14.26
C GLY A 359 -9.67 -7.35 -14.04
N PRO A 360 -9.69 -8.36 -14.94
CA PRO A 360 -9.03 -9.63 -14.70
C PRO A 360 -7.50 -9.55 -14.71
N ALA A 361 -6.91 -8.63 -15.48
CA ALA A 361 -5.45 -8.47 -15.50
C ALA A 361 -4.92 -8.01 -14.14
N ALA A 362 -5.55 -6.97 -13.57
CA ALA A 362 -5.15 -6.40 -12.28
C ALA A 362 -5.27 -7.40 -11.12
N VAL A 363 -6.33 -8.22 -11.11
CA VAL A 363 -6.48 -9.28 -10.08
C VAL A 363 -5.38 -10.31 -10.18
N ARG A 364 -5.00 -10.71 -11.39
CA ARG A 364 -3.95 -11.71 -11.59
C ARG A 364 -2.62 -11.21 -11.06
N ASP A 365 -2.26 -9.97 -11.42
CA ASP A 365 -1.04 -9.34 -10.95
C ASP A 365 -1.04 -9.18 -9.42
N TYR A 366 -2.19 -8.76 -8.85
CA TYR A 366 -2.35 -8.68 -7.40
C TYR A 366 -2.16 -10.03 -6.71
N LEU A 367 -2.85 -11.08 -7.17
CA LEU A 367 -2.75 -12.41 -6.57
C LEU A 367 -1.33 -12.98 -6.67
N VAL A 368 -0.68 -12.83 -7.83
CA VAL A 368 0.70 -13.30 -8.04
C VAL A 368 1.63 -12.60 -7.07
N ASN A 369 1.58 -11.26 -6.98
CA ASN A 369 2.45 -10.48 -6.10
C ASN A 369 2.20 -10.78 -4.62
N GLU A 370 0.94 -10.78 -4.18
CA GLU A 370 0.59 -10.98 -2.77
C GLU A 370 0.98 -12.38 -2.27
N ILE A 371 0.74 -13.44 -3.07
CA ILE A 371 1.15 -14.80 -2.72
C ILE A 371 2.68 -14.90 -2.70
N GLN A 372 3.33 -14.32 -3.71
CA GLN A 372 4.78 -14.36 -3.84
C GLN A 372 5.49 -13.64 -2.69
N GLU A 373 4.93 -12.52 -2.22
CA GLU A 373 5.46 -11.79 -1.06
C GLU A 373 5.45 -12.64 0.21
N VAL A 374 4.41 -13.45 0.45
CA VAL A 374 4.38 -14.35 1.61
C VAL A 374 5.53 -15.35 1.57
N TYR A 375 5.79 -15.97 0.42
CA TYR A 375 6.92 -16.91 0.29
C TYR A 375 8.28 -16.19 0.39
N ARG A 376 8.42 -15.01 -0.22
CA ARG A 376 9.64 -14.18 -0.13
C ARG A 376 9.96 -13.76 1.30
N LEU A 377 8.93 -13.39 2.09
CA LEU A 377 9.06 -13.04 3.51
C LEU A 377 9.62 -14.19 4.34
N GLN A 378 9.30 -15.43 3.96
CA GLN A 378 9.80 -16.64 4.61
C GLN A 378 11.16 -17.10 4.05
N GLY A 379 11.77 -16.31 3.16
CA GLY A 379 13.03 -16.64 2.51
C GLY A 379 12.93 -17.72 1.43
N VAL A 380 11.71 -18.13 1.05
CA VAL A 380 11.49 -19.11 -0.03
C VAL A 380 11.35 -18.36 -1.35
N LYS A 381 12.32 -18.54 -2.24
CA LYS A 381 12.28 -17.95 -3.59
C LYS A 381 11.54 -18.90 -4.54
N ILE A 382 10.26 -18.63 -4.80
CA ILE A 382 9.49 -19.30 -5.85
C ILE A 382 9.55 -18.45 -7.12
N ASN A 383 9.56 -19.06 -8.30
CA ASN A 383 9.41 -18.29 -9.54
C ASN A 383 7.94 -17.98 -9.80
N ASP A 384 7.64 -16.74 -10.15
CA ASP A 384 6.27 -16.23 -10.33
C ASP A 384 5.44 -17.10 -11.29
N LYS A 385 6.08 -17.73 -12.30
CA LYS A 385 5.43 -18.66 -13.25
C LYS A 385 4.64 -19.78 -12.55
N HIS A 386 5.08 -20.28 -11.40
CA HIS A 386 4.37 -21.35 -10.70
C HIS A 386 3.07 -20.83 -10.09
N ILE A 387 3.08 -19.62 -9.54
CA ILE A 387 1.89 -18.98 -8.96
C ILE A 387 0.91 -18.61 -10.08
N GLU A 388 1.42 -18.09 -11.20
CA GLU A 388 0.63 -17.79 -12.40
C GLU A 388 -0.17 -18.99 -12.91
N VAL A 389 0.40 -20.21 -12.87
CA VAL A 389 -0.34 -21.42 -13.27
C VAL A 389 -1.59 -21.60 -12.44
N ILE A 390 -1.48 -21.46 -11.11
CA ILE A 390 -2.60 -21.66 -10.18
C ILE A 390 -3.62 -20.53 -10.32
N VAL A 391 -3.16 -19.27 -10.37
CA VAL A 391 -4.02 -18.11 -10.60
C VAL A 391 -4.78 -18.23 -11.93
N GLY A 392 -4.13 -18.75 -12.97
CA GLY A 392 -4.76 -19.07 -14.24
C GLY A 392 -5.89 -20.11 -14.11
N GLN A 393 -5.77 -21.09 -13.20
CA GLN A 393 -6.84 -22.05 -12.91
C GLN A 393 -8.00 -21.42 -12.14
N MET A 394 -7.73 -20.50 -11.20
CA MET A 394 -8.76 -19.80 -10.44
C MET A 394 -9.70 -18.99 -11.34
N MET A 395 -9.17 -18.45 -12.45
CA MET A 395 -9.90 -17.59 -13.38
C MET A 395 -10.49 -18.31 -14.61
N GLN A 396 -10.67 -19.63 -14.55
CA GLN A 396 -11.21 -20.40 -15.69
C GLN A 396 -12.70 -20.21 -15.94
N LYS A 397 -13.45 -19.80 -14.92
CA LYS A 397 -14.90 -19.66 -15.01
C LYS A 397 -15.24 -18.29 -15.55
N VAL A 398 -16.16 -18.27 -16.51
CA VAL A 398 -16.75 -17.05 -17.08
C VAL A 398 -18.22 -16.98 -16.67
N SER A 399 -18.67 -15.79 -16.28
CA SER A 399 -20.08 -15.52 -16.03
C SER A 399 -20.71 -15.00 -17.31
N VAL A 400 -21.70 -15.73 -17.83
CA VAL A 400 -22.46 -15.31 -19.02
C VAL A 400 -23.60 -14.41 -18.55
N LYS A 401 -23.55 -13.11 -18.90
CA LYS A 401 -24.58 -12.13 -18.55
C LYS A 401 -25.75 -12.12 -19.52
N ASP A 402 -25.45 -12.30 -20.81
CA ASP A 402 -26.43 -12.38 -21.89
C ASP A 402 -26.14 -13.67 -22.67
N PRO A 403 -27.08 -14.62 -22.73
CA PRO A 403 -26.88 -15.88 -23.43
C PRO A 403 -26.85 -15.73 -24.97
N GLY A 404 -27.43 -14.66 -25.54
CA GLY A 404 -27.54 -14.52 -27.00
C GLY A 404 -28.07 -15.77 -27.70
N ASP A 405 -27.50 -16.10 -28.87
CA ASP A 405 -27.83 -17.27 -29.70
C ASP A 405 -26.71 -18.35 -29.71
N THR A 406 -25.80 -18.32 -28.74
CA THR A 406 -24.61 -19.20 -28.66
C THR A 406 -24.70 -20.30 -27.62
#